data_AF-A0A1Q7K4U6-F1
#
_entry.id   AF-A0A1Q7K4U6-F1
#
_cell.length_a   1.000
_cell.length_b   1.000
_cell.length_c   1.000
_cell.angle_alpha   90.00
_cell.angle_beta   90.00
_cell.angle_gamma   90.00
#
_symmetry.space_group_name_H-M   'P 1'
#
loop_
_entity.id
_entity.type
_entity.pdbx_description
1 polymer ?
#
loop_
_entity_poly.entity_id
_entity_poly.type
_entity_poly.pdbx_seq_one_letter_code
_entity_poly.pdbx_strand_id
1 'polypeptide(L)'
;MGDPFMATGFGELKVFSGSAHPELTREIAAFLGVSPGQSRLRRFPDSEVSFQIDENIRGTDVFVVQPTCTPVDQHIIEMLIMIDAFKRSSAARITAVLPYFGYARQDRKDKPRVPISAKLVANILSAAGTNRVLTMDLHKAQIQGFFDIPVDHLFAAPVIIDYLSRLDSAKLTIVSPDAGGAERARAYAKRLDAELAIIDKRRSDDGTAEVMNVIGDVDGRTCVLQDDIIDTAGTITKGANALKENGASQVLACAVHGVLSGPAIERIEKSPIDKLIVTNTIPLTPAASATNKIVVLSVARLLGQAIKSIHEETSVSSLFV
;
A
#
# COMPACT_ATOMS: atom_id res chain seq x y z
N MET A 1 -27.71 -11.16 -19.36
CA MET A 1 -26.60 -10.42 -18.74
C MET A 1 -25.36 -10.86 -19.47
N GLY A 2 -24.79 -10.00 -20.32
CA GLY A 2 -23.58 -10.30 -21.06
C GLY A 2 -22.36 -10.23 -20.14
N ASP A 3 -21.38 -11.08 -20.39
CA ASP A 3 -20.07 -11.03 -19.74
C ASP A 3 -19.46 -9.63 -19.94
N PRO A 4 -19.13 -8.89 -18.86
CA PRO A 4 -18.63 -7.52 -18.99
C PRO A 4 -17.27 -7.42 -19.68
N PHE A 5 -16.56 -8.54 -19.83
CA PHE A 5 -15.28 -8.61 -20.54
C PHE A 5 -15.35 -9.64 -21.66
N MET A 6 -14.92 -9.25 -22.87
CA MET A 6 -14.66 -10.22 -23.93
C MET A 6 -13.35 -10.94 -23.61
N ALA A 7 -13.35 -12.27 -23.69
CA ALA A 7 -12.14 -13.07 -23.51
C ALA A 7 -11.01 -12.54 -24.43
N THR A 8 -9.87 -12.21 -23.84
CA THR A 8 -8.70 -11.72 -24.59
C THR A 8 -7.81 -12.91 -25.00
N GLY A 9 -6.62 -12.63 -25.54
CA GLY A 9 -5.63 -13.68 -25.85
C GLY A 9 -5.25 -14.56 -24.64
N PHE A 10 -5.57 -14.13 -23.42
CA PHE A 10 -5.32 -14.85 -22.16
C PHE A 10 -6.59 -15.43 -21.51
N GLY A 11 -7.73 -15.46 -22.22
CA GLY A 11 -8.98 -16.06 -21.76
C GLY A 11 -9.85 -15.14 -20.90
N GLU A 12 -10.67 -15.73 -20.03
CA GLU A 12 -11.56 -15.01 -19.10
C GLU A 12 -10.77 -14.40 -17.94
N LEU A 13 -11.16 -13.20 -17.50
CA LEU A 13 -10.62 -12.56 -16.31
C LEU A 13 -11.15 -13.23 -15.03
N LYS A 14 -10.25 -13.67 -14.14
CA LYS A 14 -10.61 -14.21 -12.82
C LYS A 14 -9.86 -13.50 -11.71
N VAL A 15 -10.58 -13.04 -10.69
CA VAL A 15 -9.99 -12.36 -9.51
C VAL A 15 -10.18 -13.23 -8.27
N PHE A 16 -9.08 -13.65 -7.66
CA PHE A 16 -9.07 -14.45 -6.43
C PHE A 16 -8.52 -13.63 -5.26
N SER A 17 -9.01 -13.93 -4.07
CA SER A 17 -8.49 -13.36 -2.83
C SER A 17 -7.69 -14.40 -2.08
N GLY A 18 -6.55 -14.01 -1.50
CA GLY A 18 -6.06 -14.73 -0.33
C GLY A 18 -6.76 -14.22 0.94
N SER A 19 -6.26 -14.65 2.11
CA SER A 19 -6.82 -14.32 3.42
C SER A 19 -6.48 -12.92 3.92
N ALA A 20 -5.50 -12.25 3.32
CA ALA A 20 -5.00 -10.99 3.85
C ALA A 20 -5.99 -9.84 3.68
N HIS A 21 -6.76 -9.78 2.58
CA HIS A 21 -7.77 -8.72 2.42
C HIS A 21 -8.97 -9.07 1.52
N PRO A 22 -9.85 -9.99 1.96
CA PRO A 22 -11.06 -10.37 1.20
C PRO A 22 -12.00 -9.21 0.87
N GLU A 23 -12.08 -8.19 1.73
CA GLU A 23 -12.90 -7.00 1.53
C GLU A 23 -12.44 -6.20 0.31
N LEU A 24 -11.15 -5.88 0.22
CA LEU A 24 -10.60 -5.15 -0.92
C LEU A 24 -10.79 -5.94 -2.22
N THR A 25 -10.60 -7.27 -2.19
CA THR A 25 -10.85 -8.11 -3.36
C THR A 25 -12.30 -8.03 -3.82
N ARG A 26 -13.27 -8.03 -2.89
CA ARG A 26 -14.69 -7.85 -3.21
C ARG A 26 -14.97 -6.48 -3.81
N GLU A 27 -14.38 -5.42 -3.28
CA GLU A 27 -14.52 -4.06 -3.84
C GLU A 27 -13.95 -3.97 -5.27
N ILE A 28 -12.78 -4.58 -5.53
CA ILE A 28 -12.16 -4.66 -6.86
C ILE A 28 -13.06 -5.43 -7.82
N ALA A 29 -13.54 -6.61 -7.42
CA ALA A 29 -14.42 -7.44 -8.25
C ALA A 29 -15.74 -6.71 -8.57
N ALA A 30 -16.32 -6.01 -7.59
CA ALA A 30 -17.52 -5.19 -7.79
C ALA A 30 -17.27 -4.05 -8.78
N PHE A 31 -16.12 -3.37 -8.72
CA PHE A 31 -15.76 -2.34 -9.70
C PHE A 31 -15.62 -2.91 -11.12
N LEU A 32 -15.02 -4.10 -11.24
CA LEU A 32 -14.86 -4.80 -12.52
C LEU A 32 -16.19 -5.37 -13.05
N GLY A 33 -17.20 -5.55 -12.19
CA GLY A 33 -18.45 -6.20 -12.55
C GLY A 33 -18.35 -7.73 -12.64
N VAL A 34 -17.35 -8.34 -12.01
CA VAL A 34 -17.13 -9.80 -11.98
C VAL A 34 -17.36 -10.36 -10.58
N SER A 35 -17.62 -11.66 -10.49
CA SER A 35 -17.66 -12.37 -9.22
C SER A 35 -16.25 -12.74 -8.77
N PRO A 36 -15.93 -12.68 -7.46
CA PRO A 36 -14.70 -13.28 -6.94
C PRO A 36 -14.65 -14.78 -7.27
N GLY A 37 -13.45 -15.25 -7.61
CA GLY A 37 -13.22 -16.65 -7.93
C GLY A 37 -13.48 -17.58 -6.75
N GLN A 38 -13.93 -18.80 -7.05
CA GLN A 38 -14.30 -19.81 -6.09
C GLN A 38 -13.07 -20.61 -5.67
N SER A 39 -12.74 -20.53 -4.39
CA SER A 39 -11.63 -21.30 -3.80
C SER A 39 -11.84 -21.53 -2.32
N ARG A 40 -11.17 -22.56 -1.80
CA ARG A 40 -11.07 -22.87 -0.38
C ARG A 40 -9.65 -22.66 0.08
N LEU A 41 -9.48 -21.69 0.98
CA LEU A 41 -8.24 -21.41 1.67
C LEU A 41 -8.43 -21.69 3.16
N ARG A 42 -7.59 -22.55 3.73
CA ARG A 42 -7.62 -22.89 5.15
C ARG A 42 -6.22 -23.18 5.66
N ARG A 43 -6.09 -23.29 6.98
CA ARG A 43 -4.88 -23.82 7.63
C ARG A 43 -5.17 -25.16 8.29
N PHE A 44 -4.24 -26.09 8.19
CA PHE A 44 -4.25 -27.31 8.98
C PHE A 44 -3.95 -27.01 10.46
N PRO A 45 -4.21 -27.93 11.40
CA PRO A 45 -3.96 -27.72 12.83
C PRO A 45 -2.52 -27.36 13.20
N ASP A 46 -1.54 -27.74 12.37
CA ASP A 46 -0.11 -27.41 12.49
C ASP A 46 0.30 -26.13 11.74
N SER A 47 -0.68 -25.34 11.27
CA SER A 47 -0.56 -24.07 10.56
C SER A 47 -0.18 -24.11 9.08
N GLU A 48 0.04 -25.30 8.50
CA GLU A 48 0.28 -25.45 7.07
C GLU A 48 -0.91 -24.92 6.24
N VAL A 49 -0.61 -24.21 5.14
CA VAL A 49 -1.63 -23.64 4.26
C VAL A 49 -2.17 -24.70 3.31
N SER A 50 -3.49 -24.81 3.22
CA SER A 50 -4.21 -25.66 2.27
C SER A 50 -5.06 -24.77 1.38
N PHE A 51 -4.80 -24.84 0.07
CA PHE A 51 -5.52 -24.08 -0.94
C PHE A 51 -6.06 -25.01 -2.02
N GLN A 52 -7.33 -24.82 -2.41
CA GLN A 52 -7.98 -25.53 -3.50
C GLN A 52 -8.80 -24.55 -4.33
N ILE A 53 -8.64 -24.62 -5.65
CA ILE A 53 -9.46 -23.88 -6.61
C ILE A 53 -10.71 -24.72 -6.87
N ASP A 54 -11.89 -24.11 -6.72
CA ASP A 54 -13.20 -24.81 -6.84
C ASP A 54 -13.91 -24.51 -8.18
N GLU A 55 -13.19 -23.94 -9.14
CA GLU A 55 -13.67 -23.71 -10.51
C GLU A 55 -12.60 -24.04 -11.57
N ASN A 56 -13.01 -24.17 -12.83
CA ASN A 56 -12.07 -24.37 -13.93
C ASN A 56 -11.37 -23.05 -14.29
N ILE A 57 -10.05 -23.03 -14.19
CA ILE A 57 -9.21 -21.86 -14.50
C ILE A 57 -8.27 -22.12 -15.70
N ARG A 58 -8.44 -23.24 -16.41
CA ARG A 58 -7.57 -23.57 -17.55
C ARG A 58 -7.69 -22.50 -18.63
N GLY A 59 -6.56 -21.90 -18.98
CA GLY A 59 -6.48 -20.89 -20.02
C GLY A 59 -7.09 -19.54 -19.64
N THR A 60 -7.31 -19.25 -18.36
CA THR A 60 -7.83 -17.95 -17.88
C THR A 60 -6.71 -17.00 -17.43
N ASP A 61 -7.02 -15.70 -17.35
CA ASP A 61 -6.14 -14.64 -16.85
C ASP A 61 -6.45 -14.39 -15.37
N VAL A 62 -5.56 -14.85 -14.50
CA VAL A 62 -5.78 -14.92 -13.05
C VAL A 62 -5.10 -13.75 -12.36
N PHE A 63 -5.85 -13.02 -11.54
CA PHE A 63 -5.35 -11.98 -10.64
C PHE A 63 -5.54 -12.43 -9.20
N VAL A 64 -4.45 -12.54 -8.43
CA VAL A 64 -4.51 -12.94 -7.03
C VAL A 64 -4.23 -11.73 -6.15
N VAL A 65 -5.25 -11.26 -5.42
CA VAL A 65 -5.17 -10.10 -4.51
C VAL A 65 -4.79 -10.58 -3.12
N GLN A 66 -3.60 -10.19 -2.67
CA GLN A 66 -3.05 -10.62 -1.39
C GLN A 66 -1.98 -9.63 -0.90
N PRO A 67 -2.31 -8.57 -0.14
CA PRO A 67 -1.28 -7.76 0.48
C PRO A 67 -0.42 -8.63 1.42
N THR A 68 0.89 -8.43 1.40
CA THR A 68 1.84 -9.18 2.26
C THR A 68 2.06 -8.42 3.57
N CYS A 69 0.96 -8.05 4.23
CA CYS A 69 0.93 -7.37 5.52
C CYS A 69 0.98 -8.36 6.68
N THR A 70 0.96 -7.90 7.93
CA THR A 70 1.01 -8.76 9.11
C THR A 70 -0.15 -9.78 9.14
N PRO A 71 0.10 -11.08 9.41
CA PRO A 71 1.41 -11.73 9.56
C PRO A 71 2.11 -11.96 8.21
N VAL A 72 3.24 -11.26 8.00
CA VAL A 72 3.88 -11.11 6.68
C VAL A 72 4.32 -12.44 6.07
N ASP A 73 4.97 -13.30 6.85
CA ASP A 73 5.49 -14.59 6.38
C ASP A 73 4.35 -15.52 5.94
N GLN A 74 3.27 -15.53 6.71
CA GLN A 74 2.11 -16.36 6.45
C GLN A 74 1.41 -15.97 5.16
N HIS A 75 1.25 -14.67 4.91
CA HIS A 75 0.63 -14.17 3.69
C HIS A 75 1.53 -14.36 2.46
N ILE A 76 2.86 -14.31 2.62
CA ILE A 76 3.80 -14.64 1.53
C ILE A 76 3.70 -16.12 1.16
N ILE A 77 3.78 -17.03 2.13
CA ILE A 77 3.69 -18.47 1.87
C ILE A 77 2.35 -18.84 1.23
N GLU A 78 1.27 -18.24 1.72
CA GLU A 78 -0.06 -18.41 1.15
C GLU A 78 -0.12 -17.95 -0.32
N MET A 79 0.42 -16.77 -0.63
CA MET A 79 0.51 -16.26 -2.00
C MET A 79 1.25 -17.24 -2.92
N LEU A 80 2.40 -17.77 -2.47
CA LEU A 80 3.21 -18.71 -3.23
C LEU A 80 2.46 -20.02 -3.53
N ILE A 81 1.75 -20.55 -2.53
CA ILE A 81 0.94 -21.78 -2.67
C ILE A 81 -0.24 -21.55 -3.63
N MET A 82 -0.89 -20.39 -3.55
CA MET A 82 -1.95 -20.01 -4.48
C MET A 82 -1.42 -19.94 -5.92
N ILE A 83 -0.30 -19.25 -6.14
CA ILE A 83 0.35 -19.15 -7.46
C ILE A 83 0.69 -20.54 -8.02
N ASP A 84 1.29 -21.42 -7.21
CA ASP A 84 1.64 -22.79 -7.64
C ASP A 84 0.38 -23.58 -8.04
N ALA A 85 -0.71 -23.46 -7.29
CA ALA A 85 -1.99 -24.11 -7.62
C ALA A 85 -2.57 -23.63 -8.95
N PHE A 86 -2.57 -22.32 -9.23
CA PHE A 86 -3.03 -21.77 -10.51
C PHE A 86 -2.15 -22.21 -11.68
N LYS A 87 -0.82 -22.22 -11.47
CA LYS A 87 0.14 -22.67 -12.48
C LYS A 87 -0.07 -24.13 -12.85
N ARG A 88 -0.18 -25.01 -11.86
CA ARG A 88 -0.44 -26.46 -12.08
C ARG A 88 -1.81 -26.73 -12.68
N SER A 89 -2.77 -25.85 -12.40
CA SER A 89 -4.12 -25.91 -12.96
C SER A 89 -4.21 -25.29 -14.37
N SER A 90 -3.08 -24.87 -14.95
CA SER A 90 -2.95 -24.37 -16.33
C SER A 90 -3.63 -23.01 -16.58
N ALA A 91 -3.56 -22.09 -15.61
CA ALA A 91 -3.85 -20.68 -15.87
C ALA A 91 -2.98 -20.17 -17.05
N ALA A 92 -3.54 -19.32 -17.92
CA ALA A 92 -2.79 -18.75 -19.04
C ALA A 92 -1.78 -17.70 -18.55
N ARG A 93 -2.20 -16.89 -17.56
CA ARG A 93 -1.39 -15.84 -16.95
C ARG A 93 -1.78 -15.68 -15.48
N ILE A 94 -0.79 -15.43 -14.62
CA ILE A 94 -0.96 -15.21 -13.18
C ILE A 94 -0.33 -13.86 -12.83
N THR A 95 -1.18 -12.91 -12.44
CA THR A 95 -0.78 -11.60 -11.93
C THR A 95 -0.89 -11.58 -10.42
N ALA A 96 0.23 -11.34 -9.74
CA ALA A 96 0.27 -11.11 -8.31
C ALA A 96 -0.14 -9.66 -7.99
N VAL A 97 -1.32 -9.47 -7.43
CA VAL A 97 -1.81 -8.16 -6.99
C VAL A 97 -1.46 -7.99 -5.51
N LEU A 98 -0.45 -7.15 -5.24
CA LEU A 98 0.14 -6.90 -3.92
C LEU A 98 -0.13 -5.43 -3.53
N PRO A 99 -1.33 -5.09 -3.01
CA PRO A 99 -1.64 -3.71 -2.59
C PRO A 99 -0.65 -3.14 -1.56
N TYR A 100 -0.04 -4.02 -0.76
CA TYR A 100 1.10 -3.70 0.09
C TYR A 100 2.18 -4.78 -0.08
N PHE A 101 3.41 -4.34 -0.35
CA PHE A 101 4.58 -5.21 -0.49
C PHE A 101 5.38 -5.28 0.82
N GLY A 102 5.19 -6.35 1.58
CA GLY A 102 5.97 -6.67 2.77
C GLY A 102 7.47 -6.77 2.46
N TYR A 103 8.30 -6.56 3.48
CA TYR A 103 9.77 -6.48 3.35
C TYR A 103 10.33 -5.35 2.47
N ALA A 104 9.50 -4.47 1.89
CA ALA A 104 9.96 -3.37 1.03
C ALA A 104 11.00 -2.43 1.66
N ARG A 105 11.03 -2.32 3.00
CA ARG A 105 12.01 -1.51 3.75
C ARG A 105 13.41 -2.12 3.81
N GLN A 106 13.59 -3.37 3.36
CA GLN A 106 14.86 -4.10 3.32
C GLN A 106 15.29 -4.30 1.85
N ASP A 107 15.52 -3.18 1.16
CA ASP A 107 15.78 -3.06 -0.28
C ASP A 107 17.27 -2.90 -0.62
N ARG A 108 18.13 -2.70 0.38
CA ARG A 108 19.58 -2.58 0.19
C ARG A 108 20.34 -3.08 1.40
N LYS A 109 21.66 -3.27 1.24
CA LYS A 109 22.56 -3.48 2.36
C LYS A 109 22.92 -2.13 2.98
N ASP A 110 22.23 -1.76 4.05
CA ASP A 110 22.53 -0.57 4.85
C ASP A 110 23.76 -0.74 5.75
N LYS A 111 24.08 -1.99 6.09
CA LYS A 111 25.26 -2.39 6.87
C LYS A 111 25.83 -3.73 6.39
N PRO A 112 27.05 -4.12 6.82
CA PRO A 112 27.60 -5.42 6.47
C PRO A 112 26.71 -6.58 6.94
N ARG A 113 26.62 -7.65 6.12
CA ARG A 113 26.01 -8.96 6.45
C ARG A 113 24.49 -8.94 6.74
N VAL A 114 23.74 -8.06 6.09
CA VAL A 114 22.26 -8.07 6.08
C VAL A 114 21.70 -8.63 4.76
N PRO A 115 20.48 -9.20 4.77
CA PRO A 115 19.80 -9.59 3.54
C PRO A 115 19.25 -8.38 2.77
N ILE A 116 18.93 -8.59 1.50
CA ILE A 116 18.03 -7.73 0.72
C ILE A 116 16.70 -8.48 0.61
N SER A 117 15.91 -8.46 1.68
CA SER A 117 14.71 -9.29 1.80
C SER A 117 13.66 -8.97 0.74
N ALA A 118 13.55 -7.71 0.31
CA ALA A 118 12.67 -7.34 -0.81
C ALA A 118 13.06 -8.08 -2.12
N LYS A 119 14.36 -8.24 -2.41
CA LYS A 119 14.84 -9.01 -3.57
C LYS A 119 14.60 -10.51 -3.38
N LEU A 120 14.75 -11.03 -2.16
CA LEU A 120 14.41 -12.42 -1.87
C LEU A 120 12.91 -12.69 -2.13
N VAL A 121 12.03 -11.83 -1.65
CA VAL A 121 10.58 -11.93 -1.89
C VAL A 121 10.26 -11.85 -3.39
N ALA A 122 10.90 -10.94 -4.12
CA ALA A 122 10.75 -10.85 -5.58
C ALA A 122 11.18 -12.15 -6.30
N ASN A 123 12.30 -12.75 -5.87
CA ASN A 123 12.81 -14.00 -6.43
C ASN A 123 11.83 -15.16 -6.20
N ILE A 124 11.32 -15.33 -4.99
CA ILE A 124 10.43 -16.46 -4.67
C ILE A 124 9.05 -16.33 -5.34
N LEU A 125 8.51 -15.11 -5.45
CA LEU A 125 7.27 -14.85 -6.21
C LEU A 125 7.44 -15.19 -7.70
N SER A 126 8.57 -14.78 -8.29
CA SER A 126 8.90 -15.10 -9.68
C SER A 126 9.08 -16.60 -9.86
N ALA A 127 9.81 -17.27 -8.96
CA ALA A 127 10.06 -18.71 -9.00
C ALA A 127 8.78 -19.56 -8.85
N ALA A 128 7.81 -19.12 -8.03
CA ALA A 128 6.51 -19.78 -7.91
C ALA A 128 5.75 -19.80 -9.24
N GLY A 129 6.00 -18.83 -10.14
CA GLY A 129 5.42 -18.75 -11.47
C GLY A 129 4.50 -17.55 -11.69
N THR A 130 4.72 -16.47 -10.96
CA THR A 130 4.09 -15.17 -11.25
C THR A 130 4.55 -14.68 -12.62
N ASN A 131 3.62 -14.24 -13.47
CA ASN A 131 3.93 -13.66 -14.78
C ASN A 131 4.05 -12.13 -14.74
N ARG A 132 3.35 -11.48 -13.81
CA ARG A 132 3.31 -10.02 -13.64
C ARG A 132 3.02 -9.67 -12.19
N VAL A 133 3.55 -8.55 -11.72
CA VAL A 133 3.20 -7.97 -10.42
C VAL A 133 2.43 -6.67 -10.61
N LEU A 134 1.33 -6.52 -9.90
CA LEU A 134 0.62 -5.25 -9.73
C LEU A 134 0.74 -4.84 -8.26
N THR A 135 1.34 -3.69 -7.97
CA THR A 135 1.56 -3.24 -6.60
C THR A 135 1.34 -1.73 -6.48
N MET A 136 1.37 -1.20 -5.26
CA MET A 136 1.07 0.19 -4.97
C MET A 136 2.10 0.76 -3.98
N ASP A 137 2.59 1.96 -4.27
CA ASP A 137 3.51 2.76 -3.44
C ASP A 137 4.63 1.95 -2.76
N LEU A 138 5.42 1.25 -3.57
CA LEU A 138 6.65 0.60 -3.13
C LEU A 138 7.53 1.60 -2.35
N HIS A 139 8.03 1.15 -1.20
CA HIS A 139 8.91 1.97 -0.34
C HIS A 139 10.07 2.61 -1.12
N LYS A 140 10.61 1.88 -2.10
CA LYS A 140 11.52 2.38 -3.12
C LYS A 140 11.10 1.88 -4.49
N ALA A 141 10.99 2.80 -5.45
CA ALA A 141 10.58 2.50 -6.82
C ALA A 141 11.54 1.51 -7.52
N GLN A 142 12.80 1.45 -7.10
CA GLN A 142 13.82 0.53 -7.60
C GLN A 142 13.50 -0.95 -7.34
N ILE A 143 12.59 -1.26 -6.41
CA ILE A 143 12.11 -2.63 -6.19
C ILE A 143 11.50 -3.23 -7.46
N GLN A 144 10.99 -2.40 -8.39
CA GLN A 144 10.58 -2.87 -9.72
C GLN A 144 11.70 -3.63 -10.44
N GLY A 145 12.94 -3.15 -10.33
CA GLY A 145 14.12 -3.81 -10.92
C GLY A 145 14.60 -5.05 -10.18
N PHE A 146 13.93 -5.45 -9.09
CA PHE A 146 14.18 -6.76 -8.45
C PHE A 146 13.45 -7.90 -9.15
N PHE A 147 12.48 -7.59 -10.00
CA PHE A 147 11.74 -8.56 -10.79
C PHE A 147 12.29 -8.60 -12.22
N ASP A 148 12.40 -9.81 -12.77
CA ASP A 148 12.68 -10.04 -14.20
C ASP A 148 11.38 -10.14 -15.02
N ILE A 149 10.24 -10.03 -14.34
CA ILE A 149 8.88 -9.99 -14.91
C ILE A 149 8.32 -8.56 -14.85
N PRO A 150 7.33 -8.20 -15.68
CA PRO A 150 6.71 -6.88 -15.62
C PRO A 150 6.13 -6.54 -14.25
N VAL A 151 6.38 -5.30 -13.80
CA VAL A 151 5.84 -4.75 -12.56
C VAL A 151 5.08 -3.46 -12.88
N ASP A 152 3.78 -3.47 -12.62
CA ASP A 152 2.94 -2.29 -12.64
C ASP A 152 2.90 -1.70 -11.23
N HIS A 153 3.63 -0.60 -11.02
CA HIS A 153 3.74 0.08 -9.73
C HIS A 153 2.82 1.30 -9.71
N LEU A 154 1.64 1.16 -9.09
CA LEU A 154 0.64 2.22 -8.95
C LEU A 154 0.99 3.21 -7.83
N PHE A 155 0.45 4.42 -7.94
CA PHE A 155 0.52 5.44 -6.89
C PHE A 155 -0.89 5.77 -6.40
N ALA A 156 -1.13 5.66 -5.10
CA ALA A 156 -2.39 6.02 -4.44
C ALA A 156 -2.55 7.53 -4.24
N ALA A 157 -1.54 8.32 -4.60
CA ALA A 157 -1.56 9.77 -4.47
C ALA A 157 -2.84 10.43 -5.00
N PRO A 158 -3.40 10.06 -6.18
CA PRO A 158 -4.66 10.65 -6.64
C PRO A 158 -5.84 10.44 -5.68
N VAL A 159 -5.90 9.31 -4.97
CA VAL A 159 -6.97 9.00 -4.00
C VAL A 159 -6.86 9.91 -2.77
N ILE A 160 -5.64 10.07 -2.24
CA ILE A 160 -5.41 10.92 -1.06
C ILE A 160 -5.54 12.40 -1.42
N ILE A 161 -5.01 12.82 -2.58
CA ILE A 161 -5.09 14.20 -3.06
C ILE A 161 -6.54 14.61 -3.31
N ASP A 162 -7.36 13.74 -3.93
CA ASP A 162 -8.79 14.00 -4.11
C ASP A 162 -9.48 14.26 -2.77
N TYR A 163 -9.20 13.44 -1.75
CA TYR A 163 -9.73 13.66 -0.40
C TYR A 163 -9.24 14.99 0.21
N LEU A 164 -7.94 15.28 0.16
CA LEU A 164 -7.36 16.48 0.74
C LEU A 164 -7.83 17.77 0.03
N SER A 165 -8.04 17.72 -1.28
CA SER A 165 -8.51 18.86 -2.09
C SER A 165 -9.92 19.32 -1.74
N ARG A 166 -10.71 18.45 -1.09
CA ARG A 166 -12.07 18.74 -0.63
C ARG A 166 -12.13 19.26 0.80
N LEU A 167 -10.98 19.35 1.48
CA LEU A 167 -10.93 19.96 2.80
C LEU A 167 -11.09 21.47 2.66
N ASP A 168 -11.97 22.04 3.49
CA ASP A 168 -12.15 23.49 3.59
C ASP A 168 -10.96 24.08 4.39
N SER A 169 -9.84 24.26 3.72
CA SER A 169 -8.59 24.73 4.32
C SER A 169 -7.90 25.72 3.40
N ALA A 170 -8.02 27.00 3.72
CA ALA A 170 -7.49 28.09 2.89
C ALA A 170 -5.95 28.10 2.77
N LYS A 171 -5.22 27.46 3.70
CA LYS A 171 -3.75 27.42 3.72
C LYS A 171 -3.25 26.03 4.11
N LEU A 172 -2.92 25.22 3.10
CA LEU A 172 -2.32 23.90 3.29
C LEU A 172 -0.79 23.99 3.26
N THR A 173 -0.15 23.19 4.10
CA THR A 173 1.28 22.86 4.02
C THR A 173 1.43 21.35 4.06
N ILE A 174 2.04 20.77 3.03
CA ILE A 174 2.42 19.35 3.04
C ILE A 174 3.77 19.23 3.72
N VAL A 175 3.85 18.35 4.71
CA VAL A 175 5.02 18.22 5.57
C VAL A 175 5.65 16.85 5.37
N SER A 176 6.93 16.83 4.99
CA SER A 176 7.72 15.61 5.00
C SER A 176 8.19 15.29 6.43
N PRO A 177 7.90 14.11 7.00
CA PRO A 177 8.29 13.75 8.37
C PRO A 177 9.81 13.55 8.53
N ASP A 178 10.54 13.36 7.43
CA ASP A 178 11.99 13.32 7.36
C ASP A 178 12.50 13.79 5.98
N ALA A 179 13.83 13.83 5.79
CA ALA A 179 14.43 14.22 4.53
C ALA A 179 14.20 13.21 3.39
N GLY A 180 14.01 11.93 3.70
CA GLY A 180 13.84 10.86 2.71
C GLY A 180 12.49 10.89 2.01
N GLY A 181 11.45 11.42 2.68
CA GLY A 181 10.11 11.64 2.11
C GLY A 181 9.93 12.93 1.32
N ALA A 182 10.93 13.81 1.24
CA ALA A 182 10.76 15.19 0.77
C ALA A 182 10.28 15.28 -0.70
N GLU A 183 10.75 14.40 -1.58
CA GLU A 183 10.29 14.33 -2.97
C GLU A 183 8.80 13.95 -3.07
N ARG A 184 8.36 13.02 -2.21
CA ARG A 184 6.97 12.56 -2.14
C ARG A 184 6.06 13.66 -1.63
N ALA A 185 6.44 14.32 -0.53
CA ALA A 185 5.72 15.46 0.02
C ALA A 185 5.62 16.61 -1.00
N ARG A 186 6.71 16.91 -1.73
CA ARG A 186 6.72 17.91 -2.80
C ARG A 186 5.75 17.58 -3.93
N ALA A 187 5.64 16.30 -4.29
CA ALA A 187 4.73 15.83 -5.33
C ALA A 187 3.24 16.04 -4.95
N TYR A 188 2.91 15.90 -3.66
CA TYR A 188 1.58 16.25 -3.13
C TYR A 188 1.38 17.75 -3.09
N ALA A 189 2.35 18.50 -2.56
CA ALA A 189 2.29 19.97 -2.45
C ALA A 189 1.99 20.62 -3.80
N LYS A 190 2.71 20.20 -4.85
CA LYS A 190 2.52 20.71 -6.22
C LYS A 190 1.10 20.46 -6.76
N ARG A 191 0.50 19.31 -6.48
CA ARG A 191 -0.84 18.94 -6.99
C ARG A 191 -1.98 19.59 -6.19
N LEU A 192 -1.71 19.96 -4.94
CA LEU A 192 -2.67 20.63 -4.05
C LEU A 192 -2.48 22.16 -4.02
N ASP A 193 -1.55 22.70 -4.82
CA ASP A 193 -1.12 24.12 -4.75
C ASP A 193 -0.81 24.57 -3.31
N ALA A 194 -0.13 23.70 -2.57
CA ALA A 194 0.19 23.86 -1.16
C ALA A 194 1.67 24.14 -0.94
N GLU A 195 2.00 24.70 0.22
CA GLU A 195 3.39 24.89 0.64
C GLU A 195 4.04 23.55 1.01
N LEU A 196 5.37 23.52 0.98
CA LEU A 196 6.17 22.36 1.42
C LEU A 196 6.94 22.71 2.69
N ALA A 197 6.83 21.87 3.70
CA ALA A 197 7.73 21.88 4.85
C ALA A 197 8.41 20.51 5.04
N ILE A 198 9.55 20.52 5.72
CA ILE A 198 10.34 19.32 6.02
C ILE A 198 10.73 19.35 7.49
N ILE A 199 10.60 18.22 8.16
CA ILE A 199 11.11 18.06 9.51
C ILE A 199 12.55 17.55 9.43
N ASP A 200 13.49 18.41 9.81
CA ASP A 200 14.91 18.06 9.98
C ASP A 200 15.10 17.47 11.37
N LYS A 201 15.28 16.15 11.40
CA LYS A 201 15.52 15.39 12.62
C LYS A 201 17.02 15.34 12.90
N ARG A 202 17.47 16.10 13.89
CA ARG A 202 18.85 16.02 14.40
C ARG A 202 18.88 15.20 15.69
N ARG A 203 19.83 14.28 15.77
CA ARG A 203 20.17 13.61 17.03
C ARG A 203 21.22 14.45 17.74
N SER A 204 21.07 14.65 19.04
CA SER A 204 22.13 15.21 19.87
C SER A 204 23.39 14.33 19.80
N ASP A 205 24.56 14.90 20.05
CA ASP A 205 25.85 14.20 19.97
C ASP A 205 25.95 13.00 20.95
N ASP A 206 25.17 13.03 22.03
CA ASP A 206 25.06 11.94 23.02
C ASP A 206 23.95 10.91 22.66
N GLY A 207 23.20 11.14 21.58
CA GLY A 207 22.16 10.25 21.06
C GLY A 207 20.87 10.18 21.87
N THR A 208 20.72 11.00 22.92
CA THR A 208 19.60 10.88 23.89
C THR A 208 18.39 11.75 23.51
N ALA A 209 18.60 12.86 22.80
CA ALA A 209 17.55 13.81 22.43
C ALA A 209 17.40 13.93 20.90
N GLU A 210 16.15 13.95 20.45
CA GLU A 210 15.81 14.25 19.05
C GLU A 210 15.29 15.69 18.99
N VAL A 211 16.06 16.59 18.38
CA VAL A 211 15.61 17.94 18.08
C VAL A 211 14.92 17.90 16.71
N MET A 212 13.68 18.36 16.66
CA MET A 212 12.87 18.39 15.45
C MET A 212 12.76 19.83 14.97
N ASN A 213 13.57 20.20 13.98
CA ASN A 213 13.48 21.53 13.36
C ASN A 213 12.49 21.47 12.19
N VAL A 214 11.56 22.42 12.15
CA VAL A 214 10.62 22.55 11.04
C VAL A 214 11.18 23.56 10.04
N ILE A 215 11.41 23.12 8.81
CA ILE A 215 11.87 23.96 7.70
C ILE A 215 10.70 24.18 6.75
N GLY A 216 10.17 25.40 6.70
CA GLY A 216 9.01 25.78 5.88
C GLY A 216 7.96 26.53 6.69
N ASP A 217 6.96 27.10 6.01
CA ASP A 217 5.88 27.85 6.66
C ASP A 217 4.78 26.90 7.17
N VAL A 218 4.55 26.91 8.49
CA VAL A 218 3.57 26.06 9.18
C VAL A 218 2.66 26.84 10.14
N ASP A 219 3.00 28.09 10.48
CA ASP A 219 2.31 28.87 11.51
C ASP A 219 0.91 29.31 11.04
N GLY A 220 -0.11 28.97 11.81
CA GLY A 220 -1.51 29.24 11.49
C GLY A 220 -2.05 28.44 10.28
N ARG A 221 -1.34 27.41 9.81
CA ARG A 221 -1.70 26.62 8.62
C ARG A 221 -2.26 25.24 8.97
N THR A 222 -2.96 24.62 8.03
CA THR A 222 -3.32 23.20 8.12
C THR A 222 -2.15 22.39 7.56
N CYS A 223 -1.47 21.67 8.44
CA CYS A 223 -0.30 20.88 8.09
C CYS A 223 -0.70 19.43 7.86
N VAL A 224 -0.28 18.84 6.73
CA VAL A 224 -0.51 17.43 6.41
C VAL A 224 0.83 16.70 6.36
N LEU A 225 1.13 15.92 7.39
CA LEU A 225 2.29 15.02 7.37
C LEU A 225 2.05 13.90 6.35
N GLN A 226 2.96 13.74 5.39
CA GLN A 226 2.80 12.80 4.27
C GLN A 226 3.92 11.77 4.28
N ASP A 227 3.56 10.48 4.35
CA ASP A 227 4.52 9.36 4.27
C ASP A 227 4.00 8.21 3.37
N ASP A 228 4.82 7.22 3.05
CA ASP A 228 4.36 5.99 2.36
C ASP A 228 3.78 4.99 3.35
N ILE A 229 4.44 4.82 4.51
CA ILE A 229 4.09 3.81 5.52
C ILE A 229 4.03 4.45 6.90
N ILE A 230 2.92 4.24 7.61
CA ILE A 230 2.84 4.51 9.06
C ILE A 230 2.81 3.18 9.81
N ASP A 231 3.93 2.85 10.45
CA ASP A 231 4.12 1.61 11.20
C ASP A 231 3.77 1.78 12.67
N THR A 232 4.73 2.16 13.54
CA THR A 232 4.48 2.35 14.97
C THR A 232 3.94 3.73 15.33
N ALA A 233 3.65 4.56 14.33
CA ALA A 233 3.27 5.98 14.44
C ALA A 233 4.25 6.89 15.23
N GLY A 234 5.45 6.43 15.61
CA GLY A 234 6.37 7.22 16.44
C GLY A 234 6.90 8.48 15.74
N THR A 235 7.28 8.37 14.46
CA THR A 235 7.76 9.52 13.67
C THR A 235 6.66 10.53 13.43
N ILE A 236 5.48 10.06 13.02
CA ILE A 236 4.36 10.93 12.63
C ILE A 236 3.82 11.73 13.83
N THR A 237 3.75 11.13 15.02
CA THR A 237 3.24 11.83 16.21
C THR A 237 4.25 12.82 16.79
N LYS A 238 5.56 12.51 16.75
CA LYS A 238 6.61 13.49 17.07
C LYS A 238 6.60 14.67 16.11
N GLY A 239 6.43 14.40 14.82
CA GLY A 239 6.28 15.45 13.82
C GLY A 239 5.05 16.31 14.09
N ALA A 240 3.93 15.70 14.47
CA ALA A 240 2.71 16.43 14.79
C ALA A 240 2.87 17.35 16.01
N ASN A 241 3.58 16.90 17.04
CA ASN A 241 3.93 17.75 18.19
C ASN A 241 4.78 18.94 17.77
N ALA A 242 5.85 18.71 17.00
CA ALA A 242 6.72 19.78 16.51
C ALA A 242 5.94 20.81 15.67
N LEU A 243 5.01 20.36 14.83
CA LEU A 243 4.14 21.25 14.06
C LEU A 243 3.24 22.11 14.96
N LYS A 244 2.61 21.51 15.97
CA LYS A 244 1.79 22.27 16.94
C LYS A 244 2.62 23.29 17.72
N GLU A 245 3.83 22.92 18.16
CA GLU A 245 4.76 23.80 18.86
C GLU A 245 5.21 24.98 17.99
N ASN A 246 5.24 24.81 16.67
CA ASN A 246 5.55 25.84 15.67
C ASN A 246 4.29 26.55 15.11
N GLY A 247 3.15 26.46 15.80
CA GLY A 247 1.97 27.27 15.50
C GLY A 247 0.97 26.67 14.51
N ALA A 248 1.14 25.40 14.09
CA ALA A 248 0.18 24.76 13.18
C ALA A 248 -1.25 24.75 13.76
N SER A 249 -2.20 25.32 13.01
CA SER A 249 -3.60 25.41 13.42
C SER A 249 -4.26 24.03 13.51
N GLN A 250 -3.99 23.18 12.51
CA GLN A 250 -4.49 21.82 12.40
C GLN A 250 -3.37 20.90 11.91
N VAL A 251 -3.32 19.67 12.40
CA VAL A 251 -2.34 18.68 11.98
C VAL A 251 -3.04 17.40 11.52
N LEU A 252 -2.99 17.15 10.23
CA LEU A 252 -3.40 15.89 9.62
C LEU A 252 -2.16 15.04 9.34
N ALA A 253 -2.37 13.73 9.25
CA ALA A 253 -1.37 12.81 8.74
C ALA A 253 -1.98 11.97 7.62
N CYS A 254 -1.19 11.61 6.63
CA CYS A 254 -1.60 10.67 5.60
C CYS A 254 -0.47 9.72 5.21
N ALA A 255 -0.84 8.47 4.93
CA ALA A 255 0.05 7.50 4.34
C ALA A 255 -0.72 6.55 3.43
N VAL A 256 -0.03 5.96 2.45
CA VAL A 256 -0.68 4.95 1.63
C VAL A 256 -0.92 3.71 2.47
N HIS A 257 0.10 3.21 3.17
CA HIS A 257 0.03 1.98 3.93
C HIS A 257 -0.05 2.26 5.44
N GLY A 258 -1.24 2.04 6.01
CA GLY A 258 -1.45 2.03 7.47
C GLY A 258 -1.06 0.68 8.09
N VAL A 259 0.23 0.44 8.31
CA VAL A 259 0.70 -0.79 8.99
C VAL A 259 0.27 -0.82 10.46
N LEU A 260 0.33 0.33 11.14
CA LEU A 260 -0.26 0.58 12.47
C LEU A 260 0.05 -0.50 13.52
N SER A 261 1.33 -0.90 13.62
CA SER A 261 1.75 -1.97 14.54
C SER A 261 2.07 -1.45 15.95
N GLY A 262 2.03 -2.37 16.92
CA GLY A 262 2.41 -2.10 18.30
C GLY A 262 1.61 -0.93 18.91
N PRO A 263 2.27 0.10 19.45
CA PRO A 263 1.60 1.21 20.15
C PRO A 263 1.01 2.27 19.22
N ALA A 264 0.87 2.00 17.91
CA ALA A 264 0.47 3.01 16.92
C ALA A 264 -0.85 3.70 17.27
N ILE A 265 -1.89 2.91 17.60
CA ILE A 265 -3.22 3.45 17.89
C ILE A 265 -3.21 4.33 19.14
N GLU A 266 -2.58 3.85 20.22
CA GLU A 266 -2.41 4.62 21.45
C GLU A 266 -1.68 5.95 21.20
N ARG A 267 -0.62 5.92 20.38
CA ARG A 267 0.15 7.12 20.03
C ARG A 267 -0.70 8.10 19.22
N ILE A 268 -1.46 7.62 18.24
CA ILE A 268 -2.33 8.47 17.41
C ILE A 268 -3.40 9.15 18.27
N GLU A 269 -4.06 8.39 19.15
CA GLU A 269 -5.07 8.91 20.07
C GLU A 269 -4.52 10.01 20.98
N LYS A 270 -3.34 9.78 21.58
CA LYS A 270 -2.68 10.74 22.49
C LYS A 270 -2.00 11.91 21.78
N SER A 271 -1.83 11.85 20.46
CA SER A 271 -1.15 12.88 19.69
C SER A 271 -2.09 14.03 19.29
N PRO A 272 -1.54 15.20 18.91
CA PRO A 272 -2.32 16.30 18.37
C PRO A 272 -2.75 16.10 16.90
N ILE A 273 -2.60 14.89 16.34
CA ILE A 273 -3.13 14.58 15.02
C ILE A 273 -4.66 14.60 15.09
N ASP A 274 -5.27 15.42 14.25
CA ASP A 274 -6.72 15.59 14.11
C ASP A 274 -7.33 14.42 13.33
N LYS A 275 -6.74 14.07 12.18
CA LYS A 275 -7.09 12.87 11.42
C LYS A 275 -5.86 12.22 10.80
N LEU A 276 -5.85 10.89 10.79
CA LEU A 276 -4.94 10.04 10.05
C LEU A 276 -5.68 9.44 8.85
N ILE A 277 -5.28 9.82 7.65
CA ILE A 277 -5.83 9.34 6.38
C ILE A 277 -4.94 8.20 5.86
N VAL A 278 -5.49 7.01 5.71
CA VAL A 278 -4.79 5.86 5.11
C VAL A 278 -5.60 5.26 3.97
N THR A 279 -4.99 4.41 3.16
CA THR A 279 -5.74 3.61 2.19
C THR A 279 -6.07 2.22 2.74
N ASN A 280 -7.04 1.53 2.13
CA ASN A 280 -7.32 0.11 2.41
C ASN A 280 -6.33 -0.86 1.72
N THR A 281 -5.10 -0.46 1.45
CA THR A 281 -4.05 -1.41 0.97
C THR A 281 -3.67 -2.45 2.02
N ILE A 282 -3.94 -2.15 3.30
CA ILE A 282 -3.81 -3.06 4.44
C ILE A 282 -5.16 -3.03 5.19
N PRO A 283 -5.74 -4.19 5.58
CA PRO A 283 -6.93 -4.19 6.40
C PRO A 283 -6.65 -3.58 7.78
N LEU A 284 -7.58 -2.78 8.29
CA LEU A 284 -7.46 -2.25 9.64
C LEU A 284 -7.66 -3.35 10.69
N THR A 285 -6.89 -3.28 11.77
CA THR A 285 -7.14 -4.10 12.96
C THR A 285 -8.42 -3.62 13.67
N PRO A 286 -9.08 -4.46 14.49
CA PRO A 286 -10.25 -4.02 15.27
C PRO A 286 -10.00 -2.77 16.11
N ALA A 287 -8.80 -2.64 16.69
CA ALA A 287 -8.40 -1.46 17.45
C ALA A 287 -8.28 -0.20 16.55
N ALA A 288 -7.74 -0.35 15.34
CA ALA A 288 -7.64 0.74 14.37
C ALA A 288 -9.01 1.14 13.79
N SER A 289 -9.94 0.19 13.61
CA SER A 289 -11.30 0.49 13.14
C SER A 289 -12.18 1.15 14.20
N ALA A 290 -11.81 1.06 15.48
CA ALA A 290 -12.58 1.63 16.59
C ALA A 290 -12.26 3.11 16.87
N THR A 291 -11.21 3.67 16.28
CA THR A 291 -10.85 5.08 16.45
C THR A 291 -11.55 5.97 15.44
N ASN A 292 -11.98 7.14 15.90
CA ASN A 292 -12.57 8.19 15.05
C ASN A 292 -11.52 9.07 14.35
N LYS A 293 -10.23 8.93 14.72
CA LYS A 293 -9.14 9.69 14.10
C LYS A 293 -8.72 9.09 12.76
N ILE A 294 -9.04 7.82 12.48
CA ILE A 294 -8.59 7.16 11.25
C ILE A 294 -9.67 7.24 10.17
N VAL A 295 -9.28 7.73 9.00
CA VAL A 295 -10.10 7.72 7.79
C VAL A 295 -9.45 6.78 6.79
N VAL A 296 -10.22 5.83 6.26
CA VAL A 296 -9.75 4.86 5.27
C VAL A 296 -10.32 5.22 3.90
N LEU A 297 -9.44 5.36 2.92
CA LEU A 297 -9.81 5.59 1.52
C LEU A 297 -9.63 4.31 0.71
N SER A 298 -10.62 3.98 -0.12
CA SER A 298 -10.52 2.78 -0.96
C SER A 298 -9.64 3.01 -2.19
N VAL A 299 -8.72 2.08 -2.45
CA VAL A 299 -7.93 2.01 -3.70
C VAL A 299 -8.50 1.01 -4.70
N ALA A 300 -9.66 0.40 -4.41
CA ALA A 300 -10.26 -0.63 -5.24
C ALA A 300 -10.50 -0.20 -6.68
N ARG A 301 -10.96 1.05 -6.89
CA ARG A 301 -11.16 1.61 -8.24
C ARG A 301 -9.85 1.74 -9.02
N LEU A 302 -8.77 2.15 -8.36
CA LEU A 302 -7.47 2.32 -9.00
C LEU A 302 -6.87 0.95 -9.37
N LEU A 303 -6.91 -0.01 -8.44
CA LEU A 303 -6.49 -1.39 -8.69
C LEU A 303 -7.34 -2.08 -9.76
N GLY A 304 -8.67 -1.94 -9.68
CA GLY A 304 -9.59 -2.51 -10.65
C GLY A 304 -9.38 -1.94 -12.06
N GLN A 305 -9.16 -0.64 -12.19
CA GLN A 305 -8.85 -0.04 -13.49
C GLN A 305 -7.51 -0.55 -14.05
N ALA A 306 -6.50 -0.76 -13.20
CA ALA A 306 -5.22 -1.34 -13.62
C ALA A 306 -5.38 -2.81 -14.03
N ILE A 307 -6.11 -3.63 -13.26
CA ILE A 307 -6.43 -5.02 -13.60
C ILE A 307 -7.15 -5.09 -14.96
N LYS A 308 -8.16 -4.24 -15.17
CA LYS A 308 -8.85 -4.11 -16.45
C LYS A 308 -7.88 -3.80 -17.59
N SER A 309 -7.01 -2.81 -17.39
CA SER A 309 -6.07 -2.37 -18.43
C SER A 309 -5.04 -3.45 -18.77
N ILE A 310 -4.54 -4.18 -17.76
CA ILE A 310 -3.63 -5.32 -17.93
C ILE A 310 -4.32 -6.44 -18.70
N HIS A 311 -5.58 -6.75 -18.37
CA HIS A 311 -6.34 -7.81 -19.02
C HIS A 311 -6.65 -7.49 -20.49
N GLU A 312 -7.07 -6.25 -20.76
CA GLU A 312 -7.45 -5.75 -22.08
C GLU A 312 -6.23 -5.35 -22.94
N GLU A 313 -5.01 -5.50 -22.42
CA GLU A 313 -3.76 -5.06 -23.08
C GLU A 313 -3.77 -3.56 -23.47
N THR A 314 -4.39 -2.73 -22.64
CA THR A 314 -4.40 -1.27 -22.79
C THR A 314 -3.41 -0.59 -21.86
N SER A 315 -3.15 0.69 -22.11
CA SER A 315 -2.14 1.43 -21.35
C SER A 315 -2.56 1.63 -19.89
N VAL A 316 -1.77 1.11 -18.96
CA VAL A 316 -1.86 1.42 -17.53
C VAL A 316 -1.36 2.86 -17.26
N SER A 317 -0.62 3.47 -18.19
CA SER A 317 0.02 4.76 -17.98
C SER A 317 -0.97 5.91 -17.78
N SER A 318 -2.20 5.78 -18.27
CA SER A 318 -3.26 6.78 -18.03
C SER A 318 -3.69 6.88 -16.57
N LEU A 319 -3.28 5.93 -15.72
CA LEU A 319 -3.58 5.94 -14.27
C LEU A 319 -2.54 6.72 -13.46
N PHE A 320 -1.42 7.09 -14.09
CA PHE A 320 -0.41 7.96 -13.49
C PHE A 320 -0.76 9.42 -13.81
N VAL A 321 -0.99 10.22 -12.77
CA VAL A 321 -1.22 11.67 -12.82
C VAL A 321 0.04 12.39 -12.40
#